data_AF-A0A531IVY2-F1
#
_entry.id   AF-A0A531IVY2-F1
#
_cell.length_a   1.000
_cell.length_b   1.000
_cell.length_c   1.000
_cell.angle_alpha   90.00
_cell.angle_beta   90.00
_cell.angle_gamma   90.00
#
_symmetry.space_group_name_H-M   'P 1'
#
loop_
_entity.id
_entity.type
_entity.pdbx_description
1 polymer ?
#
loop_
_entity_poly.entity_id
_entity_poly.type
_entity_poly.pdbx_seq_one_letter_code
_entity_poly.pdbx_strand_id
1 'polypeptide(L)'
;LFDEPLSNLDAELRVQMRVEISRLHKELGVTMIYVTHDQTEAMTLADRIVVLKAGNVEQIGAPLDLYDDPANRFVAGFIGSPKMNF
;
A
#
# COMPACT_ATOMS: atom_id res chain seq x y z
N LEU A 1 -3.32 -2.90 14.00
CA LEU A 1 -4.01 -1.98 13.08
C LEU A 1 -3.18 -0.70 13.06
N PHE A 2 -2.76 -0.26 11.88
CA PHE A 2 -2.00 0.98 11.67
C PHE A 2 -2.79 1.88 10.74
N ASP A 3 -3.03 3.12 11.15
CA ASP A 3 -3.81 4.11 10.40
C ASP A 3 -2.91 5.30 10.07
N GLU A 4 -2.49 5.40 8.81
CA GLU A 4 -1.52 6.37 8.27
C GLU A 4 -0.32 6.68 9.19
N PRO A 5 0.39 5.66 9.71
CA PRO A 5 1.32 5.84 10.83
C PRO A 5 2.57 6.67 10.50
N LEU A 6 2.90 6.84 9.21
CA LEU A 6 4.10 7.56 8.74
C LEU A 6 3.81 8.90 8.04
N SER A 7 2.55 9.36 8.08
CA SER A 7 2.10 10.57 7.38
C SER A 7 2.80 11.85 7.86
N ASN A 8 3.12 11.94 9.15
CA ASN A 8 3.72 13.12 9.79
C ASN A 8 5.25 13.09 9.87
N LEU A 9 5.90 12.08 9.29
CA LEU A 9 7.36 11.95 9.32
C LEU A 9 8.00 12.62 8.09
N ASP A 10 9.23 13.07 8.24
CA ASP A 10 10.04 13.47 7.09
C ASP A 10 10.40 12.26 6.21
N ALA A 11 10.90 12.53 5.00
CA ALA A 11 11.14 11.49 4.01
C ALA A 11 12.20 10.46 4.45
N GLU A 12 13.26 10.88 5.14
CA GLU A 12 14.33 9.99 5.58
C GLU A 12 13.82 9.06 6.69
N LEU A 13 13.17 9.64 7.70
CA LEU A 13 12.61 8.88 8.80
C LEU A 13 11.49 7.94 8.34
N ARG A 14 10.69 8.34 7.35
CA ARG A 14 9.66 7.48 6.73
C ARG A 14 10.27 6.22 6.12
N VAL A 15 11.38 6.35 5.38
CA VAL A 15 12.07 5.20 4.78
C VAL A 15 12.60 4.27 5.87
N GLN A 16 13.21 4.82 6.92
CA GLN A 16 13.72 4.03 8.03
C GLN A 16 12.59 3.26 8.76
N MET A 17 11.51 3.96 9.11
CA MET A 17 10.39 3.36 9.82
C MET A 17 9.70 2.27 9.00
N ARG A 18 9.64 2.41 7.67
CA ARG A 18 9.12 1.37 6.78
C ARG A 18 9.90 0.06 6.88
N VAL A 19 11.24 0.15 6.92
CA VAL A 19 12.11 -1.02 7.10
C VAL A 19 11.85 -1.68 8.45
N GLU A 20 11.73 -0.89 9.53
CA GLU A 20 11.45 -1.42 10.86
C GLU A 20 10.08 -2.09 10.96
N ILE A 21 9.04 -1.51 10.35
CA ILE A 21 7.70 -2.13 10.29
C ILE A 21 7.75 -3.47 9.55
N SER A 22 8.44 -3.53 8.40
CA SER A 22 8.61 -4.78 7.65
C SER A 22 9.35 -5.84 8.47
N ARG A 23 10.42 -5.44 9.19
CA ARG A 23 11.18 -6.33 10.08
C ARG A 23 10.31 -6.87 11.21
N LEU A 24 9.57 -5.98 11.87
CA LEU A 24 8.71 -6.32 13.00
C LEU A 24 7.53 -7.22 12.56
N HIS A 25 6.97 -7.00 11.39
CA HIS A 25 5.96 -7.89 10.80
C HIS A 25 6.51 -9.32 10.63
N LYS A 26 7.70 -9.45 10.04
CA LYS A 26 8.37 -10.75 9.84
C LYS A 26 8.73 -11.45 11.14
N GLU A 27 9.14 -10.69 12.16
CA GLU A 27 9.52 -11.23 13.46
C GLU A 27 8.32 -11.72 14.28
N LEU A 28 7.24 -10.94 14.30
CA LEU A 28 6.06 -11.27 15.11
C LEU A 28 5.12 -12.28 14.45
N GLY A 29 5.07 -12.33 13.11
CA GLY A 29 4.16 -13.22 12.38
C GLY A 29 2.67 -12.95 12.66
N VAL A 30 2.34 -11.78 13.18
CA VAL A 30 0.98 -11.38 13.51
C VAL A 30 0.28 -10.73 12.32
N THR A 31 -1.04 -10.87 12.24
CA THR A 31 -1.83 -10.19 11.21
C THR A 31 -1.75 -8.68 11.40
N MET A 32 -1.26 -7.99 10.37
CA MET A 32 -1.21 -6.53 10.31
C MET A 32 -2.20 -5.99 9.28
N ILE A 33 -2.96 -4.97 9.68
CA ILE A 33 -3.77 -4.15 8.77
C ILE A 33 -3.14 -2.76 8.78
N TYR A 34 -2.74 -2.29 7.60
CA TYR A 34 -2.02 -1.02 7.39
C TYR A 34 -2.80 -0.16 6.39
N VAL A 35 -3.19 1.04 6.79
CA VAL A 35 -3.91 2.02 5.96
C VAL A 35 -2.96 3.15 5.60
N THR A 36 -2.89 3.50 4.31
CA THR A 36 -2.01 4.55 3.81
C THR A 36 -2.52 5.12 2.50
N HIS A 37 -2.16 6.37 2.23
CA HIS A 37 -2.30 7.01 0.93
C HIS A 37 -0.99 6.97 0.09
N ASP A 38 0.13 6.49 0.67
CA ASP A 38 1.41 6.34 -0.03
C ASP A 38 1.48 4.98 -0.75
N GLN A 39 1.49 5.03 -2.08
CA GLN A 39 1.59 3.83 -2.91
C GLN A 39 2.89 3.05 -2.64
N THR A 40 3.99 3.72 -2.36
CA THR A 40 5.27 3.07 -2.08
C THR A 40 5.20 2.23 -0.82
N GLU A 41 4.48 2.69 0.21
CA GLU A 41 4.24 1.92 1.42
C GLU A 41 3.42 0.68 1.11
N ALA A 42 2.29 0.84 0.40
CA ALA A 42 1.43 -0.28 0.02
C ALA A 42 2.18 -1.32 -0.83
N MET A 43 2.98 -0.89 -1.81
CA MET A 43 3.69 -1.77 -2.74
C MET A 43 4.88 -2.51 -2.11
N THR A 44 5.42 -2.04 -0.97
CA THR A 44 6.63 -2.61 -0.36
C THR A 44 6.38 -3.35 0.95
N LEU A 45 5.29 -3.02 1.65
CA LEU A 45 4.96 -3.63 2.95
C LEU A 45 3.90 -4.73 2.84
N ALA A 46 2.99 -4.64 1.89
CA ALA A 46 1.80 -5.48 1.87
C ALA A 46 2.03 -6.80 1.13
N ASP A 47 1.58 -7.90 1.75
CA ASP A 47 1.41 -9.17 1.02
C ASP A 47 0.17 -9.13 0.11
N ARG A 48 -0.87 -8.38 0.54
CA ARG A 48 -2.11 -8.15 -0.19
C ARG A 48 -2.58 -6.71 0.01
N ILE A 49 -3.04 -6.08 -1.06
CA ILE A 49 -3.59 -4.72 -1.07
C ILE A 49 -5.10 -4.79 -1.30
N VAL A 50 -5.84 -3.96 -0.59
CA VAL A 50 -7.28 -3.74 -0.80
C VAL A 50 -7.46 -2.30 -1.25
N VAL A 51 -7.93 -2.09 -2.48
CA VAL A 51 -8.20 -0.76 -3.03
C VAL A 51 -9.66 -0.41 -2.77
N LEU A 52 -9.87 0.74 -2.13
CA LEU A 52 -11.19 1.24 -1.78
C LEU A 52 -11.53 2.51 -2.56
N LYS A 53 -12.78 2.65 -2.96
CA LYS A 53 -13.33 3.88 -3.54
C LYS A 53 -14.77 4.07 -3.11
N ALA A 54 -15.06 5.25 -2.54
CA ALA A 54 -16.41 5.61 -2.08
C ALA A 54 -17.06 4.53 -1.18
N GLY A 55 -16.26 3.90 -0.32
CA GLY A 55 -16.73 2.84 0.59
C GLY A 55 -16.85 1.44 -0.02
N ASN A 56 -16.57 1.27 -1.31
CA ASN A 56 -16.59 -0.02 -2.00
C ASN A 56 -15.18 -0.56 -2.24
N VAL A 57 -15.06 -1.89 -2.21
CA VAL A 57 -13.84 -2.59 -2.64
C VAL A 57 -13.81 -2.62 -4.16
N GLU A 58 -12.78 -2.00 -4.74
CA GLU A 58 -12.56 -1.98 -6.18
C GLU A 58 -11.73 -3.18 -6.64
N GLN A 59 -10.70 -3.55 -5.86
CA GLN A 59 -9.84 -4.70 -6.14
C GLN A 59 -9.11 -5.18 -4.88
N ILE A 60 -8.84 -6.48 -4.81
CA ILE A 60 -7.97 -7.10 -3.80
C ILE A 60 -6.99 -8.02 -4.52
N GLY A 61 -5.70 -7.93 -4.20
CA GLY A 61 -4.68 -8.76 -4.85
C GLY A 61 -3.29 -8.53 -4.27
N ALA A 62 -2.30 -9.27 -4.78
CA ALA A 62 -0.91 -8.96 -4.48
C ALA A 62 -0.51 -7.63 -5.14
N PRO A 63 0.53 -6.93 -4.65
CA PRO A 63 0.95 -5.66 -5.20
C PRO A 63 1.16 -5.66 -6.73
N LEU A 64 1.81 -6.71 -7.25
CA LEU A 64 2.04 -6.85 -8.69
C LEU A 64 0.75 -7.11 -9.48
N ASP A 65 -0.19 -7.89 -8.95
CA ASP A 65 -1.47 -8.14 -9.62
C ASP A 65 -2.24 -6.83 -9.83
N LEU A 66 -2.23 -5.93 -8.84
CA LEU A 66 -2.89 -4.62 -8.94
C LEU A 66 -2.21 -3.69 -9.95
N TYR A 67 -0.90 -3.85 -10.15
CA TYR A 67 -0.11 -3.06 -11.07
C TYR A 67 -0.25 -3.58 -12.52
N ASP A 68 -0.13 -4.89 -12.71
CA ASP A 68 -0.11 -5.55 -14.01
C ASP A 68 -1.53 -5.80 -14.57
N ASP A 69 -2.51 -6.12 -13.70
CA ASP A 69 -3.89 -6.44 -14.09
C ASP A 69 -4.93 -5.66 -13.25
N PRO A 70 -5.04 -4.32 -13.45
CA PRO A 70 -6.00 -3.51 -12.76
C PRO A 70 -7.43 -3.78 -13.24
N ALA A 71 -8.34 -4.08 -12.30
CA ALA A 71 -9.72 -4.49 -12.56
C ALA A 71 -10.58 -3.37 -13.18
N ASN A 72 -10.17 -2.10 -13.05
CA ASN A 72 -10.85 -0.97 -13.67
C ASN A 72 -9.93 0.24 -13.82
N ARG A 73 -10.39 1.26 -14.57
CA ARG A 73 -9.63 2.50 -14.82
C ARG A 73 -9.24 3.26 -13.55
N PHE A 74 -10.05 3.16 -12.49
CA PHE A 74 -9.69 3.81 -11.23
C PHE A 74 -8.49 3.12 -10.60
N VAL A 75 -8.49 1.78 -10.48
CA VAL A 75 -7.33 1.05 -9.95
C VAL A 75 -6.10 1.28 -10.81
N ALA A 76 -6.24 1.21 -12.13
CA ALA A 76 -5.16 1.47 -13.09
C ALA A 76 -4.55 2.88 -12.97
N GLY A 77 -5.36 3.89 -12.65
CA GLY A 77 -4.91 5.26 -12.42
C GLY A 77 -4.47 5.55 -10.97
N PHE A 78 -4.78 4.64 -10.04
CA PHE A 78 -4.49 4.78 -8.61
C PHE A 78 -3.22 4.04 -8.21
N ILE A 79 -2.94 2.89 -8.82
CA ILE A 79 -1.74 2.08 -8.58
C ILE A 79 -0.69 2.42 -9.63
N GLY A 80 0.50 2.83 -9.19
CA GLY A 80 1.59 3.26 -10.05
C GLY A 80 1.84 4.76 -9.99
N SER A 81 3.12 5.12 -9.86
CA SER A 81 3.61 6.49 -9.91
C SER A 81 4.80 6.55 -10.88
N PRO A 82 4.72 7.33 -11.97
CA PRO A 82 3.61 8.20 -12.39
C PRO A 82 2.32 7.44 -12.75
N LYS A 83 1.19 8.12 -12.72
CA LYS A 83 -0.12 7.54 -13.07
C LYS A 83 -0.16 7.07 -14.53
N MET A 84 -0.97 6.04 -14.79
CA MET A 84 -1.25 5.56 -16.15
C MET A 84 -1.90 6.66 -17.02
N ASN A 85 -1.47 6.75 -18.28
CA ASN A 85 -2.06 7.66 -19.26
C ASN A 85 -3.36 7.08 -19.82
N PHE A 86 -4.37 7.93 -20.05
CA PHE A 86 -5.66 7.55 -20.64
C PHE A 86 -6.06 8.50 -21.76
#